data_AF-A0A512CWR0-F1
#
_entry.id   AF-A0A512CWR0-F1
#
_cell.length_a   1.000
_cell.length_b   1.000
_cell.length_c   1.000
_cell.angle_alpha   90.00
_cell.angle_beta   90.00
_cell.angle_gamma   90.00
#
_symmetry.space_group_name_H-M   'P 1'
#
loop_
_entity.id
_entity.type
_entity.pdbx_description
1 polymer ?
#
loop_
_entity_poly.entity_id
_entity_poly.type
_entity_poly.pdbx_seq_one_letter_code
_entity_poly.pdbx_strand_id
1 'polypeptide(L)'
;MPQVSADVHVPLPPPVARALAATVGEPALRLPRHVRPEPLTWRFDPEEEGTLVVLTLAYAVSPRWVRTFTHEVTQWSLARQLRAHLAGIRAAAAAPDRVERARSDAESDAESDAEQA
;
A
#
# COMPACT_ATOMS: atom_id res chain seq x y z
N MET A 1 -17.51 8.82 2.58
CA MET A 1 -17.37 7.39 2.24
C MET A 1 -16.52 6.72 3.29
N PRO A 2 -16.80 5.46 3.68
CA PRO A 2 -15.91 4.76 4.59
C PRO A 2 -14.53 4.55 3.96
N GLN A 3 -13.50 4.63 4.79
CA GLN A 3 -12.11 4.38 4.41
C GLN A 3 -11.45 3.49 5.46
N VAL A 4 -10.45 2.73 5.02
CA VAL A 4 -9.59 1.92 5.88
C VAL A 4 -8.15 2.22 5.49
N SER A 5 -7.33 2.54 6.46
CA SER A 5 -5.88 2.69 6.31
C SER A 5 -5.15 1.60 7.07
N ALA A 6 -3.97 1.25 6.56
CA ALA A 6 -2.97 0.48 7.28
C ALA A 6 -1.60 1.05 6.95
N ASP A 7 -0.67 0.86 7.87
CA ASP A 7 0.70 1.36 7.75
C ASP A 7 1.72 0.28 8.12
N VAL A 8 2.94 0.46 7.63
CA VAL A 8 4.10 -0.35 8.01
C VAL A 8 5.37 0.49 7.90
N HIS A 9 6.26 0.34 8.88
CA HIS A 9 7.59 0.92 8.83
C HIS A 9 8.54 0.02 8.03
N VAL A 10 9.28 0.62 7.10
CA VAL A 10 10.28 -0.04 6.26
C VAL A 10 11.61 0.69 6.41
N PRO A 11 12.72 0.00 6.74
CA PRO A 11 14.03 0.62 6.98
C PRO A 11 14.75 0.96 5.66
N LEU A 12 14.06 1.64 4.73
CA LEU A 12 14.57 2.03 3.42
C LEU A 12 14.18 3.49 3.15
N PRO A 13 14.97 4.25 2.38
CA PRO A 13 14.60 5.60 1.94
C PRO A 13 13.32 5.60 1.09
N PRO A 14 12.54 6.71 1.05
CA PRO A 14 11.25 6.74 0.36
C PRO A 14 11.26 6.34 -1.12
N PRO A 15 12.25 6.75 -1.94
CA PRO A 15 12.33 6.32 -3.35
C PRO A 15 12.47 4.80 -3.48
N VAL A 16 13.34 4.19 -2.67
CA VAL A 16 13.58 2.73 -2.69
C VAL A 16 12.37 1.98 -2.14
N ALA A 17 11.73 2.49 -1.08
CA ALA A 17 10.51 1.91 -0.53
C ALA A 17 9.36 1.92 -1.55
N ARG A 18 9.24 2.98 -2.36
CA ARG A 18 8.26 3.09 -3.44
C ARG A 18 8.54 2.09 -4.56
N ALA A 19 9.78 2.02 -5.05
CA ALA A 19 10.17 1.05 -6.07
C ALA A 19 9.94 -0.39 -5.59
N LEU A 20 10.31 -0.69 -4.34
CA LEU A 20 10.06 -2.00 -3.75
C LEU A 20 8.55 -2.32 -3.67
N ALA A 21 7.72 -1.37 -3.25
CA ALA A 21 6.27 -1.55 -3.23
C ALA A 21 5.71 -1.81 -4.64
N ALA A 22 6.23 -1.13 -5.68
CA ALA A 22 5.85 -1.37 -7.06
C ALA A 22 6.18 -2.81 -7.52
N THR A 23 7.31 -3.38 -7.07
CA THR A 23 7.64 -4.79 -7.37
C THR A 23 6.69 -5.80 -6.68
N VAL A 24 6.14 -5.45 -5.52
CA VAL A 24 5.16 -6.27 -4.79
C VAL A 24 3.77 -6.14 -5.43
N GLY A 25 3.49 -5.00 -6.05
CA GLY A 25 2.23 -4.70 -6.74
C GLY A 25 1.08 -4.36 -5.80
N GLU A 26 -0.13 -4.29 -6.35
CA GLU A 26 -1.33 -3.98 -5.55
C GLU A 26 -1.87 -5.19 -4.78
N PRO A 27 -2.50 -4.99 -3.61
CA PRO A 27 -3.17 -6.07 -2.89
C PRO A 27 -4.34 -6.64 -3.70
N ALA A 28 -4.36 -7.97 -3.86
CA ALA A 28 -5.52 -8.68 -4.40
C ALA A 28 -6.65 -8.77 -3.35
N LEU A 29 -7.43 -7.69 -3.24
CA LEU A 29 -8.49 -7.57 -2.24
C LEU A 29 -9.68 -8.50 -2.52
N ARG A 30 -10.12 -9.21 -1.48
CA ARG A 30 -11.37 -9.99 -1.46
C ARG A 30 -12.49 -9.13 -0.93
N LEU A 31 -13.30 -8.61 -1.85
CA LEU A 31 -14.40 -7.69 -1.56
C LEU A 31 -15.76 -8.41 -1.62
N PRO A 32 -16.66 -8.15 -0.67
CA PRO A 32 -18.06 -8.53 -0.81
C PRO A 32 -18.69 -7.85 -2.03
N ARG A 33 -19.67 -8.50 -2.68
CA ARG A 33 -20.31 -7.99 -3.92
C ARG A 33 -20.92 -6.59 -3.79
N HIS A 34 -21.36 -6.21 -2.59
CA HIS A 34 -21.96 -4.92 -2.25
C HIS A 34 -20.94 -3.81 -1.97
N VAL A 35 -19.65 -4.13 -1.98
CA VAL A 35 -18.55 -3.18 -1.84
C VAL A 35 -18.03 -2.82 -3.23
N ARG A 36 -17.79 -1.53 -3.45
CA ARG A 36 -17.10 -1.00 -4.62
C ARG A 36 -15.86 -0.26 -4.13
N PRO A 37 -14.64 -0.74 -4.44
CA PRO A 37 -13.43 -0.06 -4.03
C PRO A 37 -13.22 1.18 -4.90
N GLU A 38 -12.68 2.23 -4.31
CA GLU A 38 -11.99 3.29 -5.05
C GLU A 38 -10.53 2.89 -5.29
N PRO A 39 -9.80 3.57 -6.18
CA PRO A 39 -8.36 3.38 -6.32
C PRO A 39 -7.62 3.50 -4.99
N LEU A 40 -6.60 2.67 -4.80
CA LEU A 40 -5.76 2.70 -3.61
C LEU A 40 -4.94 3.98 -3.57
N THR A 41 -4.81 4.57 -2.38
CA THR A 41 -3.92 5.70 -2.14
C THR A 41 -2.69 5.21 -1.39
N TRP A 42 -1.53 5.41 -2.00
CA TRP A 42 -0.22 5.13 -1.43
C TRP A 42 0.40 6.42 -0.88
N ARG A 43 0.97 6.35 0.32
CA ARG A 43 1.77 7.43 0.90
C ARG A 43 3.07 6.86 1.46
N PHE A 44 4.16 7.59 1.25
CA PHE A 44 5.51 7.22 1.68
C PHE A 44 6.06 8.41 2.45
N ASP A 45 5.96 8.37 3.77
CA ASP A 45 6.43 9.46 4.61
C ASP A 45 7.85 9.14 5.11
N PRO A 46 8.83 10.05 4.96
CA PRO A 46 10.15 9.85 5.52
C PRO A 46 10.08 9.89 7.06
N GLU A 47 10.69 8.90 7.71
CA GLU A 47 10.88 8.85 9.17
C GLU A 47 12.38 8.74 9.51
N GLU A 48 12.74 8.95 10.78
CA GLU A 48 14.15 8.99 11.24
C GLU A 48 14.94 7.72 10.86
N GLU A 49 14.28 6.55 10.88
CA GLU A 49 14.90 5.25 10.58
C GLU A 49 14.31 4.56 9.33
N GLY A 50 13.79 5.33 8.35
CA GLY A 50 13.32 4.77 7.08
C GLY A 50 12.10 5.48 6.52
N THR A 51 11.09 4.71 6.14
CA THR A 51 9.86 5.20 5.52
C THR A 51 8.64 4.55 6.16
N LEU A 52 7.68 5.38 6.57
CA LEU A 52 6.34 4.92 6.89
C LEU A 52 5.55 4.79 5.59
N VAL A 53 5.24 3.53 5.23
CA VAL A 53 4.41 3.22 4.08
C VAL A 53 2.97 3.11 4.53
N VAL A 54 2.11 4.00 4.04
CA VAL A 54 0.68 4.03 4.38
C VAL A 54 -0.14 3.70 3.14
N LEU A 55 -1.04 2.74 3.28
CA LEU A 55 -1.97 2.32 2.24
C LEU A 55 -3.40 2.58 2.70
N THR A 56 -4.13 3.39 1.93
CA THR A 56 -5.51 3.76 2.22
C THR A 56 -6.45 3.27 1.12
N LEU A 57 -7.54 2.64 1.53
CA LEU A 57 -8.63 2.19 0.67
C LEU A 57 -9.92 2.91 1.06
N ALA A 58 -10.40 3.79 0.19
CA ALA A 58 -11.77 4.29 0.22
C ALA A 58 -12.70 3.30 -0.50
N TYR A 59 -13.95 3.19 -0.05
CA TYR A 59 -14.93 2.32 -0.72
C TYR A 59 -16.37 2.81 -0.54
N ALA A 60 -17.22 2.40 -1.47
CA ALA A 60 -18.67 2.58 -1.40
C ALA A 60 -19.38 1.27 -1.04
N VAL A 61 -20.50 1.37 -0.32
CA VAL A 61 -21.38 0.24 0.02
C VAL A 61 -22.74 0.47 -0.61
N SER A 62 -23.23 -0.50 -1.40
CA SER A 62 -24.54 -0.46 -2.04
C SER A 62 -25.27 -1.81 -1.91
N PRO A 63 -26.54 -1.85 -1.46
CA PRO A 63 -27.38 -0.72 -1.04
C PRO A 63 -26.99 -0.10 0.31
N ARG A 64 -27.30 1.19 0.52
CA ARG A 64 -26.88 1.94 1.73
C ARG A 64 -27.38 1.33 3.06
N TRP A 65 -28.54 0.67 3.08
CA TRP A 65 -29.08 0.04 4.28
C TRP A 65 -28.27 -1.17 4.77
N VAL A 66 -27.50 -1.82 3.88
CA VAL A 66 -26.59 -2.94 4.23
C VAL A 66 -25.44 -2.46 5.11
N ARG A 67 -25.07 -1.18 4.99
CA ARG A 67 -23.96 -0.58 5.74
C ARG A 67 -24.09 -0.81 7.24
N THR A 68 -25.29 -0.69 7.81
CA THR A 68 -25.51 -0.84 9.25
C THR A 68 -25.15 -2.22 9.79
N PHE A 69 -25.26 -3.27 8.96
CA PHE A 69 -25.04 -4.66 9.41
C PHE A 69 -23.65 -5.19 9.09
N THR A 70 -22.97 -4.65 8.07
CA THR A 70 -21.72 -5.24 7.57
C THR A 70 -20.48 -4.40 7.82
N HIS A 71 -20.62 -3.19 8.37
CA HIS A 71 -19.53 -2.22 8.40
C HIS A 71 -18.30 -2.71 9.17
N GLU A 72 -18.48 -3.17 10.40
CA GLU A 72 -17.35 -3.52 11.28
C GLU A 72 -16.58 -4.73 10.76
N VAL A 73 -17.29 -5.78 10.34
CA VAL A 73 -16.65 -6.99 9.77
C VAL A 73 -15.95 -6.69 8.46
N THR A 74 -16.56 -5.85 7.61
CA THR A 74 -15.97 -5.44 6.33
C THR A 74 -14.71 -4.61 6.56
N GLN A 75 -14.78 -3.59 7.43
CA GLN A 75 -13.63 -2.75 7.77
C GLN A 75 -12.50 -3.57 8.39
N TRP A 76 -12.82 -4.45 9.34
CA TRP A 76 -11.84 -5.34 9.97
C TRP A 76 -11.17 -6.25 8.94
N SER A 77 -11.94 -6.89 8.07
CA SER A 77 -11.41 -7.77 7.02
C SER A 77 -10.52 -7.02 6.03
N LEU A 78 -10.94 -5.83 5.58
CA LEU A 78 -10.15 -4.98 4.70
C LEU A 78 -8.86 -4.53 5.37
N ALA A 79 -8.93 -4.06 6.61
CA ALA A 79 -7.76 -3.66 7.38
C ALA A 79 -6.78 -4.83 7.54
N ARG A 80 -7.30 -6.04 7.78
CA ARG A 80 -6.49 -7.26 7.86
C ARG A 80 -5.80 -7.57 6.54
N GLN A 81 -6.50 -7.44 5.41
CA GLN A 81 -5.95 -7.67 4.08
C GLN A 81 -4.87 -6.64 3.73
N LEU A 82 -5.09 -5.36 4.01
CA LEU A 82 -4.08 -4.31 3.81
C LEU A 82 -2.85 -4.56 4.68
N ARG A 83 -3.03 -4.89 5.97
CA ARG A 83 -1.90 -5.23 6.85
C ARG A 83 -1.13 -6.46 6.37
N ALA A 84 -1.82 -7.50 5.88
CA ALA A 84 -1.17 -8.69 5.32
C ALA A 84 -0.33 -8.35 4.09
N HIS A 85 -0.85 -7.46 3.23
CA HIS A 85 -0.11 -6.98 2.07
C HIS A 85 1.13 -6.15 2.46
N LEU A 86 0.97 -5.20 3.39
CA LEU A 86 2.08 -4.40 3.91
C LEU A 86 3.14 -5.26 4.64
N ALA A 87 2.72 -6.33 5.32
CA ALA A 87 3.65 -7.31 5.86
C ALA A 87 4.46 -8.03 4.76
N GLY A 88 3.87 -8.26 3.59
CA GLY A 88 4.56 -8.75 2.40
C GLY A 88 5.63 -7.77 1.89
N ILE A 89 5.35 -6.47 1.91
CA ILE A 89 6.33 -5.42 1.58
C ILE A 89 7.48 -5.42 2.60
N ARG A 90 7.17 -5.46 3.89
CA ARG A 90 8.19 -5.55 4.94
C ARG A 90 9.05 -6.81 4.79
N ALA A 91 8.45 -7.94 4.44
CA ALA A 91 9.19 -9.17 4.17
C ALA A 91 10.08 -9.04 2.92
N ALA A 92 9.61 -8.37 1.88
CA ALA A 92 10.42 -8.07 0.69
C ALA A 92 11.60 -7.14 1.03
N ALA A 93 11.42 -6.19 1.94
CA ALA A 93 12.49 -5.30 2.41
C ALA A 93 13.57 -6.03 3.22
N ALA A 94 13.24 -7.20 3.79
CA ALA A 94 14.22 -8.06 4.45
C ALA A 94 15.02 -8.94 3.47
N ALA A 95 14.68 -8.96 2.17
CA ALA A 95 15.35 -9.76 1.15
C ALA A 95 16.36 -8.90 0.35
N PRO A 96 17.69 -9.11 0.52
CA PRO A 96 18.72 -8.25 -0.08
C PRO A 96 18.61 -8.10 -1.60
N ASP A 97 18.38 -9.21 -2.32
CA ASP A 97 18.27 -9.22 -3.79
C ASP A 97 17.08 -8.40 -4.32
N ARG A 98 16.03 -8.23 -3.51
CA ARG A 98 14.88 -7.40 -3.87
C ARG A 98 15.12 -5.94 -3.59
N VAL A 99 15.79 -5.63 -2.48
CA VAL A 99 16.19 -4.27 -2.13
C VAL A 99 17.16 -3.70 -3.16
N GLU A 100 18.12 -4.51 -3.61
CA GLU A 100 19.09 -4.08 -4.60
C GLU A 100 18.43 -3.75 -5.95
N ARG A 101 17.54 -4.62 -6.43
CA ARG A 101 16.75 -4.35 -7.63
C ARG A 101 15.94 -3.06 -7.49
N ALA A 102 15.23 -2.89 -6.37
CA ALA A 102 14.44 -1.69 -6.11
C ALA A 102 15.30 -0.42 -6.03
N ARG A 103 16.55 -0.51 -5.57
CA ARG A 103 17.50 0.61 -5.57
C ARG A 103 17.88 1.00 -7.00
N SER A 104 18.26 0.03 -7.83
CA SER A 104 18.59 0.29 -9.25
C SER A 104 17.40 0.87 -10.02
N ASP A 105 16.19 0.37 -9.76
CA ASP A 105 14.96 0.91 -10.37
C ASP A 105 14.73 2.37 -9.92
N ALA A 106 14.89 2.67 -8.62
CA ALA A 106 14.72 4.04 -8.11
C ALA A 106 15.78 5.02 -8.64
N GLU A 107 17.02 4.57 -8.85
CA GLU A 107 18.08 5.37 -9.49
C GLU A 107 17.76 5.66 -10.96
N SER A 108 17.23 4.67 -11.68
CA SER A 108 16.82 4.81 -13.09
C SER A 108 15.64 5.78 -13.25
N ASP A 109 14.67 5.72 -12.32
CA ASP A 109 13.54 6.65 -12.29
C ASP A 109 14.01 8.09 -12.01
N ALA A 110 14.97 8.29 -11.09
CA ALA A 110 15.52 9.60 -10.78
C ALA A 110 16.30 10.22 -11.96
N GLU A 111 17.04 9.40 -12.71
CA GLU A 111 17.74 9.83 -13.94
C GLU A 111 16.73 10.19 -15.05
N SER A 112 15.66 9.39 -15.18
CA SER A 112 14.58 9.66 -16.15
C SER A 112 13.80 10.95 -15.85
N ASP A 113 13.55 11.25 -14.58
CA ASP A 113 12.91 12.50 -14.15
C ASP A 113 13.83 13.72 -14.40
N ALA A 114 15.14 13.56 -14.23
CA ALA A 114 16.12 14.63 -14.46
C ALA A 114 16.30 14.98 -15.94
N GLU A 115 16.19 14.00 -16.85
CA GLU A 115 16.27 14.24 -18.30
C GLU A 115 14.98 14.85 -18.89
N GLN A 116 13.85 14.71 -18.19
CA GLN A 116 12.56 15.26 -18.59
C GLN A 116 12.29 16.69 -18.06
N ALA A 117 13.17 17.24 -17.22
CA ALA A 117 13.05 18.56 -16.57
C ALA A 117 13.88 19.66 -17.27
#